data_AF-A0A6B3G7Z7-F1
#
_entry.id   AF-A0A6B3G7Z7-F1
#
_cell.length_a   1.000
_cell.length_b   1.000
_cell.length_c   1.000
_cell.angle_alpha   90.00
_cell.angle_beta   90.00
_cell.angle_gamma   90.00
#
_symmetry.space_group_name_H-M   'P 1'
#
loop_
_entity.id
_entity.type
_entity.pdbx_description
1 polymer ?
#
loop_
_entity_poly.entity_id
_entity_poly.type
_entity_poly.pdbx_seq_one_letter_code
_entity_poly.pdbx_strand_id
1 'polypeptide(L)'
;MTETGSAEVLRVTGQGAGRRATRLLHRAREARLAGEPSGVVPRAEIDASWDRVVRSGIDPDQSPESELLEADEIEHRRRSTALGELMPLLRAGLASIADAAQQIMVVTDAEGRVLWRQGN
;
A
#
# COMPACT_ATOMS: atom_id res chain seq x y z
N MET A 1 15.14 7.61 43.00
CA MET A 1 14.22 8.37 42.13
C MET A 1 14.83 8.48 40.75
N THR A 2 14.56 7.49 39.89
CA THR A 2 14.70 7.56 38.43
C THR A 2 13.85 6.42 37.89
N GLU A 3 12.56 6.67 37.70
CA GLU A 3 11.71 5.82 36.87
C GLU A 3 12.25 5.89 35.45
N THR A 4 12.87 4.82 34.99
CA THR A 4 13.07 4.58 33.57
C THR A 4 11.69 4.35 32.97
N GLY A 5 11.05 5.43 32.52
CA GLY A 5 9.81 5.37 31.76
C GLY A 5 10.05 4.53 30.52
N SER A 6 9.65 3.27 30.58
CA SER A 6 9.57 2.39 29.41
C SER A 6 8.65 3.07 28.41
N ALA A 7 9.23 3.59 27.32
CA ALA A 7 8.45 4.08 26.19
C ALA A 7 7.53 2.94 25.76
N GLU A 8 6.24 3.08 26.06
CA GLU A 8 5.22 2.10 25.72
C GLU A 8 5.14 2.03 24.20
N VAL A 9 5.81 1.03 23.63
CA VAL A 9 5.84 0.79 22.19
C VAL A 9 4.45 0.39 21.75
N LEU A 10 3.72 1.33 21.15
CA LEU A 10 2.39 1.09 20.66
C LEU A 10 2.44 0.23 19.38
N ARG A 11 1.98 -1.01 19.46
CA ARG A 11 1.73 -1.84 18.27
C ARG A 11 0.41 -1.44 17.64
N VAL A 12 0.46 -0.99 16.38
CA VAL A 12 -0.76 -0.70 15.61
C VAL A 12 -1.16 -1.94 14.82
N THR A 13 -2.24 -2.60 15.23
CA THR A 13 -2.88 -3.68 14.48
C THR A 13 -3.81 -3.10 13.41
N GLY A 14 -3.83 -3.70 12.21
CA GLY A 14 -4.53 -3.17 11.04
C GLY A 14 -6.08 -3.19 11.09
N GLN A 15 -6.67 -3.74 12.15
CA GLN A 15 -8.13 -3.79 12.33
C GLN A 15 -8.57 -2.56 13.13
N GLY A 16 -9.22 -1.59 12.49
CA GLY A 16 -9.80 -0.42 13.16
C GLY A 16 -8.83 0.68 13.60
N ALA A 17 -7.76 0.93 12.84
CA ALA A 17 -6.83 2.02 13.12
C ALA A 17 -7.52 3.38 12.92
N GLY A 18 -8.13 3.94 13.97
CA GLY A 18 -8.70 5.28 13.95
C GLY A 18 -7.65 6.35 13.57
N ARG A 19 -8.09 7.56 13.21
CA ARG A 19 -7.22 8.66 12.71
C ARG A 19 -5.95 8.92 13.53
N ARG A 20 -5.96 8.63 14.83
CA ARG A 20 -4.76 8.72 15.70
C ARG A 20 -3.72 7.66 15.36
N ALA A 21 -4.13 6.40 15.21
CA ALA A 21 -3.24 5.29 14.85
C ALA A 21 -2.65 5.49 13.44
N THR A 22 -3.45 5.96 12.48
CA THR A 22 -2.97 6.35 11.13
C THR A 22 -1.88 7.41 11.22
N ARG A 23 -2.10 8.47 12.00
CA ARG A 23 -1.10 9.56 12.17
C ARG A 23 0.17 9.08 12.85
N LEU A 24 0.07 8.18 13.83
CA LEU A 24 1.23 7.59 14.51
C LEU A 24 2.04 6.71 13.57
N LEU A 25 1.39 5.83 12.78
CA LEU A 25 2.06 5.03 11.76
C LEU A 25 2.71 5.89 10.68
N HIS A 26 2.05 6.96 10.24
CA HIS A 26 2.62 7.88 9.27
C HIS A 26 3.88 8.54 9.81
N ARG A 27 3.87 9.10 11.03
CA ARG A 27 5.08 9.66 11.66
C ARG A 27 6.18 8.63 11.83
N ALA A 28 5.83 7.38 12.15
CA ALA A 28 6.80 6.30 12.26
C ALA A 28 7.47 5.98 10.94
N ARG A 29 6.71 5.99 9.84
CA ARG A 29 7.24 5.86 8.48
C ARG A 29 8.22 6.99 8.17
N GLU A 30 7.82 8.24 8.37
CA GLU A 30 8.66 9.40 8.05
C GLU A 30 9.99 9.37 8.82
N ALA A 31 9.95 9.09 10.13
CA ALA A 31 11.16 8.92 10.94
C ALA A 31 12.04 7.78 10.39
N ARG A 32 11.45 6.63 10.06
CA ARG A 32 12.20 5.47 9.53
C ARG A 32 12.89 5.79 8.20
N LEU A 33 12.19 6.49 7.30
CA LEU A 33 12.72 6.88 5.98
C LEU A 33 13.79 7.97 6.08
N ALA A 34 13.72 8.83 7.11
CA ALA A 34 14.76 9.79 7.45
C ALA A 34 15.95 9.18 8.23
N GLY A 35 15.88 7.89 8.62
CA GLY A 35 16.90 7.22 9.44
C GLY A 35 16.83 7.57 10.94
N GLU A 36 15.73 8.17 11.39
CA GLU A 36 15.47 8.55 12.77
C GLU A 36 14.74 7.44 13.55
N PRO A 37 14.94 7.36 14.89
CA PRO A 37 14.23 6.41 15.73
C PRO A 37 12.74 6.75 15.85
N SER A 38 11.88 5.73 15.77
CA SER A 38 10.44 5.86 16.02
C SER A 38 10.02 5.20 17.33
N GLY A 39 9.11 5.84 18.08
CA GLY A 39 8.48 5.26 19.27
C GLY A 39 7.34 4.27 18.97
N VAL A 40 7.06 3.99 17.69
CA VAL A 40 6.02 3.07 17.24
C VAL A 40 6.69 1.92 16.50
N VAL A 41 6.37 0.69 16.89
CA VAL A 41 6.83 -0.51 16.17
C VAL A 41 5.68 -0.98 15.28
N PRO A 42 5.82 -0.83 13.94
CA PRO A 42 4.83 -1.34 13.00
C PRO A 42 4.84 -2.87 12.99
N ARG A 43 3.90 -3.47 12.26
CA ARG A 43 3.94 -4.91 12.00
C ARG A 43 5.23 -5.29 11.27
N ALA A 44 5.73 -6.49 11.50
CA ALA A 44 7.02 -6.94 10.95
C ALA A 44 7.08 -6.84 9.41
N GLU A 45 5.97 -7.08 8.71
CA GLU A 45 5.89 -7.00 7.26
C GLU A 45 6.01 -5.56 6.75
N ILE A 46 5.48 -4.60 7.52
CA ILE A 46 5.58 -3.17 7.20
C ILE A 46 7.00 -2.69 7.45
N ASP A 47 7.62 -3.08 8.56
CA ASP A 47 9.00 -2.76 8.88
C ASP A 47 9.96 -3.28 7.80
N ALA A 48 9.83 -4.57 7.44
CA ALA A 48 10.60 -5.18 6.37
C ALA A 48 10.37 -4.51 5.00
N SER A 49 9.17 -3.96 4.76
CA SER A 49 8.89 -3.20 3.54
C SER A 49 9.62 -1.87 3.51
N TRP A 50 9.61 -1.12 4.62
CA TRP A 50 10.35 0.14 4.73
C TRP A 50 11.85 -0.07 4.62
N ASP A 51 12.38 -1.13 5.21
CA ASP A 51 13.80 -1.51 5.08
C ASP A 51 14.20 -1.73 3.61
N ARG A 52 13.33 -2.36 2.81
CA ARG A 52 13.59 -2.54 1.37
C ARG A 52 13.64 -1.19 0.64
N VAL A 53 12.69 -0.29 0.93
CA VAL A 53 12.63 1.04 0.30
C VAL A 53 13.88 1.85 0.60
N VAL A 54 14.26 1.95 1.89
CA VAL A 54 15.47 2.66 2.33
C VAL A 54 16.72 2.11 1.64
N ARG A 55 16.86 0.78 1.58
CA ARG A 55 18.00 0.13 0.90
C ARG A 55 18.03 0.36 -0.60
N SER A 56 16.87 0.47 -1.25
CA SER A 56 16.80 0.74 -2.69
C SER A 56 17.07 2.20 -3.06
N GLY A 57 17.14 3.11 -2.08
CA GLY A 57 17.29 4.54 -2.34
C GLY A 57 16.10 5.15 -3.08
N ILE A 58 14.93 4.49 -3.04
CA ILE A 58 13.70 4.99 -3.65
C ILE A 58 13.22 6.17 -2.82
N ASP A 59 13.10 7.34 -3.46
CA ASP A 59 12.46 8.49 -2.87
C ASP A 59 10.94 8.22 -2.76
N PRO A 60 10.38 8.13 -1.55
CA PRO A 60 8.96 7.85 -1.34
C PRO A 60 8.03 8.97 -1.81
N ASP A 61 8.54 10.21 -1.93
CA ASP A 61 7.78 11.39 -2.35
C ASP A 61 7.79 11.58 -3.86
N GLN A 62 8.66 10.84 -4.56
CA GLN A 62 8.66 10.75 -6.01
C GLN A 62 7.96 9.45 -6.42
N SER A 63 7.09 9.53 -7.43
CA SER A 63 6.65 8.29 -8.07
C SER A 63 7.87 7.63 -8.69
N PRO A 64 8.10 6.32 -8.46
CA PRO A 64 9.12 5.62 -9.23
C PRO A 64 8.81 5.82 -10.72
N GLU A 65 9.84 6.09 -11.51
CA GLU A 65 9.72 6.17 -12.97
C GLU A 65 9.15 4.83 -13.47
N SER A 66 7.84 4.78 -13.69
CA SER A 66 7.15 3.63 -14.22
C SER A 66 6.67 4.03 -15.61
N GLU A 67 7.35 3.50 -16.63
CA GLU A 67 6.92 3.68 -18.02
C GLU A 67 5.49 3.17 -18.16
N LEU A 68 4.60 4.05 -18.66
CA LEU A 68 3.22 3.68 -18.92
C LEU A 68 3.19 2.62 -20.02
N LEU A 69 2.34 1.60 -19.83
CA LEU A 69 2.13 0.60 -20.86
C LEU A 69 1.29 1.19 -21.99
N GLU A 70 1.71 0.92 -23.22
CA GLU A 70 0.92 1.21 -24.41
C GLU A 70 -0.39 0.42 -24.42
N ALA A 71 -1.41 0.96 -25.08
CA ALA A 71 -2.75 0.38 -25.10
C ALA A 71 -2.78 -1.08 -25.60
N ASP A 72 -1.99 -1.38 -26.64
CA ASP A 72 -1.91 -2.72 -27.21
C ASP A 72 -1.27 -3.73 -26.26
N GLU A 73 -0.28 -3.29 -25.48
CA GLU A 73 0.39 -4.12 -24.48
C GLU A 73 -0.55 -4.38 -23.29
N ILE A 74 -1.32 -3.38 -22.86
CA ILE A 74 -2.37 -3.57 -21.86
C ILE A 74 -3.37 -4.62 -22.35
N GLU A 75 -3.85 -4.50 -23.58
CA GLU A 75 -4.83 -5.43 -24.13
C GLU A 75 -4.26 -6.84 -24.32
N HIS A 76 -2.99 -6.96 -24.69
CA HIS A 76 -2.29 -8.24 -24.72
C HIS A 76 -2.26 -8.90 -23.33
N ARG A 77 -1.84 -8.16 -22.30
CA ARG A 77 -1.76 -8.65 -20.91
C ARG A 77 -3.13 -9.04 -20.35
N ARG A 78 -4.18 -8.27 -20.66
CA ARG A 78 -5.56 -8.59 -20.25
C ARG A 78 -6.05 -9.91 -20.82
N ARG A 79 -5.66 -10.24 -22.05
CA ARG A 79 -6.03 -11.49 -22.73
C ARG A 79 -5.17 -12.68 -22.33
N SER A 80 -3.93 -12.45 -21.89
CA SER A 80 -3.02 -13.53 -21.48
C SER A 80 -3.17 -13.95 -20.02
N THR A 81 -3.73 -13.09 -19.17
CA THR A 81 -3.96 -13.40 -17.75
C THR A 81 -5.28 -14.15 -17.52
N ALA A 82 -5.25 -15.14 -16.63
CA ALA A 82 -6.45 -15.81 -16.14
C ALA A 82 -7.42 -14.87 -15.40
N LEU A 83 -6.94 -13.71 -14.94
CA LEU A 83 -7.78 -12.71 -14.28
C LEU A 83 -8.85 -12.13 -15.22
N GLY A 84 -8.60 -12.11 -16.54
CA GLY A 84 -9.55 -11.57 -17.53
C GLY A 84 -10.91 -12.26 -17.46
N GLU A 85 -10.93 -13.57 -17.25
CA GLU A 85 -12.16 -14.37 -17.11
C GLU A 85 -12.93 -14.06 -15.82
N LEU A 86 -12.23 -13.66 -14.76
CA LEU A 86 -12.81 -13.33 -13.46
C LEU A 86 -13.28 -11.88 -13.37
N MET A 87 -12.84 -10.99 -14.27
CA MET A 87 -13.18 -9.57 -14.22
C MET A 87 -14.69 -9.27 -14.19
N PRO A 88 -15.57 -9.96 -14.95
CA PRO A 88 -17.01 -9.74 -14.84
C PRO A 88 -17.54 -10.02 -13.43
N LEU A 89 -17.05 -11.09 -12.78
CA LEU A 89 -17.44 -11.46 -11.43
C LEU A 89 -16.93 -10.45 -10.40
N LEU A 90 -15.65 -10.06 -10.49
CA LEU A 90 -15.04 -9.07 -9.60
C LEU A 90 -15.76 -7.72 -9.69
N ARG A 91 -16.12 -7.29 -10.91
CA ARG A 91 -16.88 -6.05 -11.11
C ARG A 91 -18.26 -6.14 -10.50
N ALA A 92 -18.99 -7.23 -10.72
CA ALA A 92 -20.33 -7.40 -10.16
C ALA A 92 -20.32 -7.42 -8.62
N GLY A 93 -19.32 -8.07 -8.01
CA GLY A 93 -19.26 -8.24 -6.56
C GLY A 93 -18.63 -7.07 -5.80
N LEU A 94 -17.62 -6.41 -6.37
CA LEU A 94 -16.80 -5.43 -5.66
C LEU A 94 -16.98 -3.99 -6.14
N ALA A 95 -17.39 -3.75 -7.40
CA ALA A 95 -17.51 -2.38 -7.90
C ALA A 95 -18.60 -1.60 -7.14
N SER A 96 -19.73 -2.25 -6.82
CA SER A 96 -20.81 -1.63 -6.04
C SER A 96 -20.35 -1.21 -4.63
N ILE A 97 -19.49 -2.00 -4.00
CA ILE A 97 -18.89 -1.70 -2.70
C ILE A 97 -17.91 -0.53 -2.82
N ALA A 98 -17.05 -0.56 -3.85
CA ALA A 98 -16.07 0.48 -4.10
C ALA A 98 -16.74 1.83 -4.34
N ASP A 99 -17.78 1.88 -5.16
CA ASP A 99 -18.53 3.11 -5.46
C ASP A 99 -19.23 3.66 -4.20
N ALA A 100 -19.88 2.78 -3.42
CA ALA A 100 -20.56 3.18 -2.18
C ALA A 100 -19.59 3.70 -1.11
N ALA A 101 -18.37 3.17 -1.07
CA ALA A 101 -17.33 3.55 -0.11
C ALA A 101 -16.43 4.70 -0.60
N GLN A 102 -16.64 5.24 -1.81
CA GLN A 102 -15.75 6.21 -2.46
C GLN A 102 -14.29 5.69 -2.52
N GLN A 103 -14.15 4.43 -2.91
CA GLN A 103 -12.88 3.71 -3.05
C GLN A 103 -12.63 3.33 -4.51
N ILE A 104 -11.36 3.10 -4.85
CA ILE A 104 -10.95 2.62 -6.16
C ILE A 104 -10.56 1.14 -6.04
N MET A 105 -11.03 0.33 -6.98
CA MET A 105 -10.55 -1.03 -7.18
C MET A 105 -9.52 -1.04 -8.32
N VAL A 106 -8.32 -1.55 -8.02
CA VAL A 106 -7.23 -1.71 -8.98
C VAL A 106 -6.88 -3.19 -9.08
N VAL A 107 -6.75 -3.69 -10.31
CA VAL A 107 -6.30 -5.06 -10.59
C VAL A 107 -5.00 -4.98 -11.37
N THR A 108 -3.95 -5.64 -10.87
CA THR A 108 -2.61 -5.66 -11.46
C THR A 108 -2.22 -7.06 -11.93
N ASP A 109 -1.22 -7.13 -12.81
CA ASP A 109 -0.49 -8.38 -13.05
C ASP A 109 0.52 -8.67 -11.92
N ALA A 110 1.28 -9.76 -12.08
CA ALA A 110 2.27 -10.22 -11.10
C ALA A 110 3.45 -9.23 -10.96
N GLU A 111 3.71 -8.42 -11.98
CA GLU A 111 4.72 -7.38 -12.00
C GLU A 111 4.22 -6.07 -11.38
N GLY A 112 2.95 -6.00 -10.98
CA GLY A 112 2.34 -4.81 -10.40
C GLY A 112 1.91 -3.77 -11.44
N ARG A 113 1.84 -4.12 -12.73
CA ARG A 113 1.29 -3.24 -13.77
C ARG A 113 -0.23 -3.21 -13.67
N VAL A 114 -0.81 -2.01 -13.70
CA VAL A 114 -2.27 -1.83 -13.61
C VAL A 114 -2.94 -2.24 -14.92
N LEU A 115 -3.78 -3.27 -14.85
CA LEU A 115 -4.53 -3.77 -16.00
C LEU A 115 -5.98 -3.26 -16.01
N TRP A 116 -6.62 -3.12 -14.86
CA TRP A 116 -7.96 -2.55 -14.74
C TRP A 116 -8.06 -1.61 -13.53
N ARG A 117 -8.88 -0.57 -13.68
CA ARG A 117 -9.26 0.37 -12.61
C ARG A 117 -10.78 0.57 -12.64
N GLN A 118 -11.43 0.62 -11.49
CA GLN A 118 -12.85 0.91 -11.30
C GLN A 118 -13.06 1.82 -10.09
N GLY A 119 -14.12 2.62 -10.09
CA GLY A 119 -14.36 3.70 -9.11
C GLY A 119 -13.90 5.07 -9.64
N ASN A 120 -14.18 6.10 -8.85
CA ASN A 120 -13.88 7.50 -9.20
C ASN A 120 -12.46 7.88 -8.75
#